data_AF-A0A1I0R2K0-F1
#
_entry.id   AF-A0A1I0R2K0-F1
#
_cell.length_a   1.000
_cell.length_b   1.000
_cell.length_c   1.000
_cell.angle_alpha   90.00
_cell.angle_beta   90.00
_cell.angle_gamma   90.00
#
_symmetry.space_group_name_H-M   'P 1'
#
loop_
_entity.id
_entity.type
_entity.pdbx_description
1 polymer ?
#
loop_
_entity_poly.entity_id
_entity_poly.type
_entity_poly.pdbx_seq_one_letter_code
_entity_poly.pdbx_strand_id
1 'polypeptide(L)'
;MELNYTPPPHIAAADLPQTPVAYRWDNTTEEEMKFFQMNIAHRMAEMSGRAALAFSLGALEWTLWRLRPELPGDDVFQFLDAAWAALVDWRYLKSFDLPEWEPAFERPVGGPLWESFNVLHGSFVQARNGKPFMHNPVIISKIALYVCGRPEAFKAWRRSIIRRLVGMYPMDRAAPAGRPVPRSLLNPGYVPSPEMDNRHIADYLAGLNWQTNRFLHSPEELKEKGFEGEPYTF
;
A
#
# COMPACT_ATOMS: atom_id res chain seq x y z
N MET A 1 -9.03 -7.57 16.72
CA MET A 1 -9.55 -6.28 16.25
C MET A 1 -8.88 -6.05 14.91
N GLU A 2 -9.63 -5.99 13.82
CA GLU A 2 -9.03 -5.87 12.48
C GLU A 2 -8.43 -4.45 12.32
N LEU A 3 -7.13 -4.37 11.97
CA LEU A 3 -6.30 -3.17 12.13
C LEU A 3 -6.64 -2.06 11.12
N ASN A 4 -7.32 -2.40 10.03
CA ASN A 4 -7.68 -1.48 8.95
C ASN A 4 -9.11 -0.95 9.00
N TYR A 5 -9.80 -1.06 10.14
CA TYR A 5 -11.17 -0.56 10.31
C TYR A 5 -11.25 0.91 10.70
N THR A 6 -10.11 1.53 10.99
CA THR A 6 -10.00 2.95 11.27
C THR A 6 -8.99 3.60 10.34
N PRO A 7 -9.22 4.86 9.91
CA PRO A 7 -8.30 5.53 9.03
C PRO A 7 -6.95 5.73 9.73
N PRO A 8 -5.82 5.47 9.04
CA PRO A 8 -4.50 5.84 9.54
C PRO A 8 -4.47 7.30 9.99
N PRO A 9 -3.67 7.67 11.01
CA PRO A 9 -3.69 9.01 11.58
C PRO A 9 -3.52 10.14 10.56
N HIS A 10 -2.70 9.91 9.52
CA HIS A 10 -2.43 10.89 8.48
C HIS A 10 -3.60 11.09 7.49
N ILE A 11 -4.48 10.08 7.34
CA ILE A 11 -5.72 10.16 6.57
C ILE A 11 -6.83 10.73 7.45
N ALA A 12 -6.93 10.29 8.70
CA ALA A 12 -7.88 10.82 9.68
C ALA A 12 -7.72 12.35 9.86
N ALA A 13 -6.49 12.82 9.99
CA ALA A 13 -6.17 14.24 10.12
C ALA A 13 -6.45 15.06 8.83
N ALA A 14 -6.59 14.41 7.67
CA ALA A 14 -6.85 15.09 6.41
C ALA A 14 -8.33 15.44 6.20
N ASP A 15 -9.23 14.90 7.03
CA ASP A 15 -10.68 15.13 6.95
C ASP A 15 -11.22 14.97 5.53
N LEU A 16 -11.13 13.73 5.02
CA LEU A 16 -11.51 13.41 3.64
C LEU A 16 -13.01 13.70 3.41
N PRO A 17 -13.39 14.28 2.25
CA PRO A 17 -14.78 14.52 1.90
C PRO A 17 -15.59 13.22 1.89
N GLN A 18 -16.80 13.30 2.43
CA GLN A 18 -17.79 12.21 2.37
C GLN A 18 -18.72 12.33 1.16
N THR A 19 -18.58 13.38 0.35
CA THR A 19 -19.35 13.55 -0.89
C THR A 19 -18.92 12.52 -1.93
N PRO A 20 -19.77 12.17 -2.93
CA PRO A 20 -19.37 11.32 -4.04
C PRO A 20 -18.10 11.83 -4.74
N VAL A 21 -17.33 10.93 -5.35
CA VAL A 21 -16.13 11.31 -6.11
C VAL A 21 -16.55 12.08 -7.35
N ALA A 22 -16.18 13.36 -7.41
CA ALA A 22 -16.51 14.24 -8.53
C ALA A 22 -15.55 14.09 -9.72
N TYR A 23 -14.42 13.41 -9.53
CA TYR A 23 -13.45 13.22 -10.60
C TYR A 23 -13.97 12.21 -11.61
N ARG A 24 -14.05 12.63 -12.88
CA ARG A 24 -14.50 11.77 -13.97
C ARG A 24 -13.36 10.85 -14.39
N TRP A 25 -13.47 9.57 -14.05
CA TRP A 25 -12.55 8.56 -14.53
C TRP A 25 -13.01 8.03 -15.90
N ASP A 26 -12.15 8.16 -16.91
CA ASP A 26 -12.40 7.71 -18.27
C ASP A 26 -11.11 7.17 -18.94
N ASN A 27 -11.21 6.71 -20.18
CA ASN A 27 -10.09 6.11 -20.90
C ASN A 27 -8.92 7.11 -21.09
N THR A 28 -9.23 8.40 -21.24
CA THR A 28 -8.20 9.46 -21.34
C THR A 28 -7.43 9.57 -20.03
N THR A 29 -8.12 9.46 -18.90
CA THR A 29 -7.49 9.43 -17.57
C THR A 29 -6.51 8.26 -17.43
N GLU A 30 -6.86 7.06 -17.91
CA GLU A 30 -5.99 5.89 -17.85
C GLU A 30 -4.72 6.06 -18.70
N GLU A 31 -4.85 6.63 -19.89
CA GLU A 31 -3.70 7.01 -20.72
C GLU A 31 -2.85 8.08 -20.01
N GLU A 32 -3.51 9.05 -19.38
CA GLU A 32 -2.82 10.08 -18.61
C GLU A 32 -2.00 9.49 -17.47
N MET A 33 -2.50 8.44 -16.79
CA MET A 33 -1.76 7.77 -15.72
C MET A 33 -0.43 7.20 -16.19
N LYS A 34 -0.32 6.83 -17.47
CA LYS A 34 0.92 6.30 -18.07
C LYS A 34 1.97 7.38 -18.34
N PHE A 35 1.61 8.66 -18.33
CA PHE A 35 2.60 9.75 -18.41
C PHE A 35 3.37 9.87 -17.10
N PHE A 36 4.64 9.53 -17.16
CA PHE A 36 5.48 9.43 -15.98
C PHE A 36 5.94 10.80 -15.46
N GLN A 37 5.75 11.03 -14.16
CA GLN A 37 6.40 12.12 -13.45
C GLN A 37 7.85 11.71 -13.13
N MET A 38 8.77 11.96 -14.06
CA MET A 38 10.19 11.52 -13.96
C MET A 38 10.85 11.88 -12.64
N ASN A 39 10.58 13.09 -12.12
CA ASN A 39 11.15 13.52 -10.85
C ASN A 39 10.71 12.63 -9.67
N ILE A 40 9.45 12.17 -9.64
CA ILE A 40 8.99 11.25 -8.59
C ILE A 40 9.53 9.85 -8.87
N ALA A 41 9.52 9.39 -10.11
CA ALA A 41 10.04 8.06 -10.48
C ALA A 41 11.52 7.91 -10.08
N HIS A 42 12.36 8.93 -10.30
CA HIS A 42 13.75 8.91 -9.86
C HIS A 42 13.87 8.78 -8.33
N ARG A 43 13.04 9.50 -7.57
CA ARG A 43 12.98 9.37 -6.10
C ARG A 43 12.53 7.97 -5.67
N MET A 44 11.62 7.33 -6.41
CA MET A 44 11.21 5.94 -6.16
C MET A 44 12.33 4.94 -6.45
N ALA A 45 13.22 5.25 -7.40
CA ALA A 45 14.39 4.41 -7.68
C ALA A 45 15.49 4.52 -6.61
N GLU A 46 15.46 5.58 -5.79
CA GLU A 46 16.43 5.80 -4.70
C GLU A 46 16.10 5.01 -3.41
N MET A 47 14.91 4.41 -3.30
CA MET A 47 14.49 3.62 -2.12
C MET A 47 14.47 2.12 -2.41
N SER A 48 14.55 1.30 -1.38
CA SER A 48 14.44 -0.16 -1.51
C SER A 48 13.07 -0.60 -2.03
N GLY A 49 12.97 -1.82 -2.57
CA GLY A 49 11.72 -2.38 -3.07
C GLY A 49 10.61 -2.39 -2.02
N ARG A 50 10.89 -2.84 -0.78
CA ARG A 50 9.90 -2.81 0.31
C ARG A 50 9.46 -1.39 0.67
N ALA A 51 10.36 -0.41 0.61
CA ALA A 51 10.00 1.00 0.85
C ALA A 51 9.11 1.56 -0.27
N ALA A 52 9.41 1.24 -1.53
CA ALA A 52 8.57 1.61 -2.67
C ALA A 52 7.17 0.98 -2.60
N LEU A 53 7.08 -0.29 -2.18
CA LEU A 53 5.79 -0.94 -1.92
C LEU A 53 5.05 -0.34 -0.72
N ALA A 54 5.74 -0.04 0.38
CA ALA A 54 5.14 0.63 1.53
C ALA A 54 4.52 1.97 1.11
N PHE A 55 5.22 2.75 0.28
CA PHE A 55 4.67 3.98 -0.30
C PHE A 55 3.42 3.70 -1.16
N SER A 56 3.45 2.68 -2.03
CA SER A 56 2.31 2.28 -2.84
C SER A 56 1.09 1.90 -2.00
N LEU A 57 1.28 1.10 -0.93
CA LEU A 57 0.22 0.73 0.00
C LEU A 57 -0.34 1.96 0.74
N GLY A 58 0.54 2.86 1.18
CA GLY A 58 0.12 4.14 1.74
C GLY A 58 -0.72 4.98 0.79
N ALA A 59 -0.32 5.07 -0.47
CA ALA A 59 -1.10 5.80 -1.48
C ALA A 59 -2.44 5.10 -1.74
N LEU A 60 -2.46 3.77 -1.80
CA LEU A 60 -3.70 2.99 -1.91
C LEU A 60 -4.63 3.24 -0.72
N GLU A 61 -4.11 3.36 0.51
CA GLU A 61 -4.92 3.70 1.70
C GLU A 61 -5.71 5.00 1.50
N TRP A 62 -5.11 6.04 0.93
CA TRP A 62 -5.83 7.29 0.61
C TRP A 62 -6.99 7.06 -0.36
N THR A 63 -6.77 6.25 -1.39
CA THR A 63 -7.82 5.87 -2.36
C THR A 63 -8.93 5.07 -1.67
N LEU A 64 -8.59 4.03 -0.91
CA LEU A 64 -9.57 3.15 -0.26
C LEU A 64 -10.39 3.88 0.80
N TRP A 65 -9.76 4.71 1.63
CA TRP A 65 -10.48 5.49 2.64
C TRP A 65 -11.41 6.54 2.04
N ARG A 66 -11.02 7.11 0.90
CA ARG A 66 -11.87 8.04 0.17
C ARG A 66 -13.08 7.35 -0.46
N LEU A 67 -12.90 6.12 -0.95
CA LEU A 67 -13.93 5.33 -1.62
C LEU A 67 -14.72 4.45 -0.65
N ARG A 68 -14.35 4.41 0.63
CA ARG A 68 -14.96 3.55 1.66
C ARG A 68 -16.50 3.55 1.64
N PRO A 69 -17.21 4.69 1.51
CA PRO A 69 -18.68 4.68 1.47
C PRO A 69 -19.30 3.87 0.32
N GLU A 70 -18.56 3.66 -0.76
CA GLU A 70 -19.01 2.97 -1.98
C GLU A 70 -18.63 1.48 -1.98
N LEU A 71 -17.78 1.02 -1.04
CA LEU A 71 -17.22 -0.34 -1.06
C LEU A 71 -18.11 -1.33 -0.28
N PRO A 72 -18.42 -2.51 -0.83
CA PRO A 72 -19.15 -3.56 -0.15
C PRO A 72 -18.20 -4.30 0.79
N GLY A 73 -18.49 -4.21 2.10
CA GLY A 73 -17.76 -4.95 3.12
C GLY A 73 -16.29 -4.57 3.24
N ASP A 74 -15.48 -5.50 3.74
CA ASP A 74 -14.14 -5.23 4.26
C ASP A 74 -13.01 -5.95 3.52
N ASP A 75 -13.32 -6.67 2.44
CA ASP A 75 -12.36 -7.49 1.69
C ASP A 75 -11.11 -6.70 1.28
N VAL A 76 -11.26 -5.44 0.83
CA VAL A 76 -10.10 -4.61 0.46
C VAL A 76 -9.20 -4.26 1.64
N PHE A 77 -9.78 -4.11 2.84
CA PHE A 77 -9.05 -3.76 4.05
C PHE A 77 -8.38 -5.00 4.65
N GLN A 78 -9.00 -6.17 4.49
CA GLN A 78 -8.37 -7.47 4.74
C GLN A 78 -7.21 -7.74 3.79
N PHE A 79 -7.36 -7.47 2.49
CA PHE A 79 -6.26 -7.54 1.54
C PHE A 79 -5.13 -6.58 1.94
N LEU A 80 -5.46 -5.35 2.31
CA LEU A 80 -4.47 -4.36 2.75
C LEU A 80 -3.71 -4.85 3.99
N ASP A 81 -4.40 -5.52 4.92
CA ASP A 81 -3.78 -6.14 6.10
C ASP A 81 -2.72 -7.18 5.68
N ALA A 82 -3.07 -8.07 4.75
CA ALA A 82 -2.18 -9.09 4.22
C ALA A 82 -1.02 -8.50 3.39
N ALA A 83 -1.28 -7.45 2.60
CA ALA A 83 -0.27 -6.81 1.76
C ALA A 83 0.80 -6.08 2.61
N TRP A 84 0.40 -5.48 3.73
CA TRP A 84 1.33 -4.92 4.71
C TRP A 84 2.17 -6.00 5.38
N ALA A 85 1.56 -7.13 5.78
CA ALA A 85 2.30 -8.28 6.31
C ALA A 85 3.30 -8.84 5.29
N ALA A 86 2.96 -8.81 4.00
CA ALA A 86 3.84 -9.23 2.93
C ALA A 86 5.09 -8.37 2.73
N LEU A 87 5.12 -7.16 3.29
CA LEU A 87 6.37 -6.38 3.35
C LEU A 87 7.37 -6.96 4.35
N VAL A 88 6.93 -7.71 5.35
CA VAL A 88 7.80 -8.48 6.24
C VAL A 88 8.28 -9.72 5.51
N ASP A 89 7.35 -10.52 5.01
CA ASP A 89 7.63 -11.71 4.21
C ASP A 89 6.52 -11.95 3.19
N TRP A 90 6.89 -12.05 1.90
CA TRP A 90 5.95 -12.19 0.79
C TRP A 90 4.93 -13.33 0.96
N ARG A 91 5.29 -14.37 1.73
CA ARG A 91 4.43 -15.52 1.97
C ARG A 91 3.22 -15.20 2.82
N TYR A 92 3.15 -14.08 3.54
CA TYR A 92 1.91 -13.72 4.25
C TYR A 92 0.72 -13.51 3.32
N LEU A 93 0.94 -12.93 2.13
CA LEU A 93 -0.12 -12.65 1.18
C LEU A 93 -0.44 -13.88 0.32
N LYS A 94 -1.67 -14.38 0.45
CA LYS A 94 -2.18 -15.57 -0.22
C LYS A 94 -2.47 -15.37 -1.69
N SER A 95 -3.21 -14.32 -2.03
CA SER A 95 -3.55 -14.01 -3.42
C SER A 95 -3.92 -12.54 -3.61
N PHE A 96 -4.03 -12.14 -4.87
CA PHE A 96 -4.60 -10.86 -5.32
C PHE A 96 -6.05 -11.04 -5.81
N ASP A 97 -6.76 -12.07 -5.29
CA ASP A 97 -8.11 -12.43 -5.74
C ASP A 97 -9.15 -11.48 -5.14
N LEU A 98 -9.21 -10.29 -5.72
CA LEU A 98 -10.15 -9.22 -5.41
C LEU A 98 -11.34 -9.26 -6.39
N PRO A 99 -12.50 -8.66 -6.03
CA PRO A 99 -13.66 -8.66 -6.91
C PRO A 99 -13.36 -8.01 -8.26
N GLU A 100 -14.10 -8.40 -9.29
CA GLU A 100 -14.08 -7.72 -10.58
C GLU A 100 -14.65 -6.31 -10.41
N TRP A 101 -13.77 -5.30 -10.48
CA TRP A 101 -14.10 -3.91 -10.15
C TRP A 101 -15.04 -3.25 -11.17
N GLU A 102 -14.82 -3.45 -12.47
CA GLU A 102 -15.60 -2.76 -13.51
C GLU A 102 -17.06 -3.22 -13.57
N PRO A 103 -17.41 -4.52 -13.42
CA PRO A 103 -18.80 -4.95 -13.33
C PRO A 103 -19.47 -4.56 -12.01
N ALA A 104 -18.69 -4.42 -10.93
CA ALA A 104 -19.21 -4.18 -9.58
C ALA A 104 -19.45 -2.70 -9.26
N PHE A 105 -18.79 -1.76 -9.96
CA PHE A 105 -18.85 -0.33 -9.64
C PHE A 105 -18.93 0.56 -10.88
N GLU A 106 -19.54 1.73 -10.70
CA GLU A 106 -19.45 2.80 -11.70
C GLU A 106 -18.00 3.25 -11.90
N ARG A 107 -17.67 3.72 -13.10
CA ARG A 107 -16.30 4.09 -13.50
C ARG A 107 -15.54 5.01 -12.53
N PRO A 108 -16.14 6.06 -11.93
CA PRO A 108 -15.45 6.94 -10.97
C PRO A 108 -14.93 6.23 -9.71
N VAL A 109 -15.44 5.03 -9.43
CA VAL A 109 -15.03 4.17 -8.31
C VAL A 109 -14.27 2.95 -8.83
N GLY A 110 -14.84 2.21 -9.79
CA GLY A 110 -14.28 0.98 -10.33
C GLY A 110 -12.95 1.16 -11.04
N GLY A 111 -12.81 2.23 -11.84
CA GLY A 111 -11.58 2.52 -12.59
C GLY A 111 -10.36 2.79 -11.70
N PRO A 112 -10.43 3.73 -10.74
CA PRO A 112 -9.34 3.96 -9.79
C PRO A 112 -8.94 2.71 -9.00
N LEU A 113 -9.90 1.89 -8.58
CA LEU A 113 -9.65 0.65 -7.84
C LEU A 113 -8.94 -0.36 -8.73
N TRP A 114 -9.49 -0.63 -9.91
CA TRP A 114 -8.92 -1.58 -10.87
C TRP A 114 -7.47 -1.23 -11.20
N GLU A 115 -7.21 0.02 -11.61
CA GLU A 115 -5.86 0.44 -11.99
C GLU A 115 -4.91 0.41 -10.78
N SER A 116 -5.35 0.83 -9.59
CA SER A 116 -4.51 0.79 -8.38
C SER A 116 -4.10 -0.64 -8.03
N PHE A 117 -5.04 -1.59 -8.04
CA PHE A 117 -4.75 -2.98 -7.70
C PHE A 117 -3.96 -3.72 -8.80
N ASN A 118 -4.25 -3.45 -10.07
CA ASN A 118 -3.49 -4.01 -11.19
C ASN A 118 -2.02 -3.59 -11.14
N VAL A 119 -1.76 -2.30 -10.94
CA VAL A 119 -0.41 -1.74 -10.81
C VAL A 119 0.27 -2.21 -9.52
N LEU A 120 -0.46 -2.34 -8.42
CA LEU A 120 0.08 -2.88 -7.17
C LEU A 120 0.49 -4.35 -7.33
N HIS A 121 -0.34 -5.18 -7.94
CA HIS A 121 -0.03 -6.58 -8.22
C HIS A 121 1.25 -6.71 -9.05
N GLY A 122 1.35 -5.93 -10.14
CA GLY A 122 2.58 -5.85 -10.93
C GLY A 122 3.81 -5.44 -10.11
N SER A 123 3.65 -4.52 -9.16
CA SER A 123 4.71 -4.09 -8.24
C SER A 123 5.20 -5.21 -7.33
N PHE A 124 4.28 -5.98 -6.73
CA PHE A 124 4.63 -7.12 -5.88
C PHE A 124 5.36 -8.21 -6.68
N VAL A 125 4.89 -8.52 -7.88
CA VAL A 125 5.54 -9.50 -8.77
C VAL A 125 6.95 -9.03 -9.16
N GLN A 126 7.11 -7.76 -9.52
CA GLN A 126 8.41 -7.22 -9.90
C GLN A 126 9.37 -7.17 -8.70
N ALA A 127 8.91 -6.69 -7.54
CA ALA A 127 9.70 -6.62 -6.31
C ALA A 127 10.21 -8.00 -5.86
N ARG A 128 9.32 -9.02 -5.85
CA ARG A 128 9.67 -10.40 -5.50
C ARG A 128 10.72 -11.00 -6.42
N ASN A 129 10.70 -10.62 -7.70
CA ASN A 129 11.66 -11.08 -8.71
C ASN A 129 12.92 -10.19 -8.81
N GLY A 130 13.10 -9.22 -7.89
CA GLY A 130 14.23 -8.29 -7.91
C GLY A 130 14.27 -7.36 -9.13
N LYS A 131 13.13 -7.18 -9.81
CA LYS A 131 13.01 -6.30 -11.00
C LYS A 131 12.66 -4.88 -10.56
N PRO A 132 13.15 -3.84 -11.27
CA PRO A 132 12.76 -2.46 -10.99
C PRO A 132 11.27 -2.22 -11.34
N PHE A 133 10.59 -1.42 -10.53
CA PHE A 133 9.16 -1.10 -10.70
C PHE A 133 8.84 0.37 -10.36
N MET A 134 9.82 1.27 -10.52
CA MET A 134 9.76 2.65 -10.04
C MET A 134 8.58 3.50 -10.57
N HIS A 135 7.97 3.10 -11.68
CA HIS A 135 6.82 3.79 -12.27
C HIS A 135 5.49 3.45 -11.57
N ASN A 136 5.35 2.22 -11.07
CA ASN A 136 4.10 1.75 -10.49
C ASN A 136 3.69 2.54 -9.23
N PRO A 137 4.59 2.81 -8.26
CA PRO A 137 4.26 3.67 -7.12
C PRO A 137 3.85 5.09 -7.52
N VAL A 138 4.39 5.61 -8.64
CA VAL A 138 4.02 6.94 -9.18
C VAL A 138 2.58 6.92 -9.68
N ILE A 139 2.19 5.87 -10.40
CA ILE A 139 0.82 5.70 -10.89
C ILE A 139 -0.14 5.64 -9.70
N ILE A 140 0.06 4.72 -8.74
CA ILE A 140 -0.82 4.58 -7.57
C ILE A 140 -0.91 5.91 -6.78
N SER A 141 0.21 6.62 -6.61
CA SER A 141 0.20 7.95 -6.00
C SER A 141 -0.58 8.99 -6.80
N LYS A 142 -0.54 8.93 -8.13
CA LYS A 142 -1.30 9.82 -8.99
C LYS A 142 -2.79 9.55 -8.84
N ILE A 143 -3.22 8.29 -8.85
CA ILE A 143 -4.62 7.89 -8.61
C ILE A 143 -5.13 8.46 -7.27
N ALA A 144 -4.38 8.24 -6.20
CA ALA A 144 -4.73 8.77 -4.88
C ALA A 144 -4.88 10.29 -4.87
N LEU A 145 -4.02 11.02 -5.59
CA LEU A 145 -4.12 12.47 -5.72
C LEU A 145 -5.42 12.91 -6.40
N TYR A 146 -5.90 12.20 -7.42
CA TYR A 146 -7.15 12.52 -8.11
C TYR A 146 -8.38 12.19 -7.28
N VAL A 147 -8.35 11.07 -6.56
CA VAL A 147 -9.53 10.56 -5.84
C VAL A 147 -9.70 11.24 -4.49
N CYS A 148 -8.62 11.49 -3.73
CA CYS A 148 -8.66 11.85 -2.31
C CYS A 148 -9.51 13.08 -1.94
N GLY A 149 -9.79 14.00 -2.88
CA GLY A 149 -10.56 15.22 -2.61
C GLY A 149 -9.86 16.24 -1.68
N ARG A 150 -8.61 15.97 -1.27
CA ARG A 150 -7.75 16.84 -0.46
C ARG A 150 -6.33 16.88 -1.05
N PRO A 151 -6.17 17.42 -2.27
CA PRO A 151 -4.91 17.30 -3.01
C PRO A 151 -3.71 17.90 -2.29
N GLU A 152 -3.88 19.01 -1.56
CA GLU A 152 -2.77 19.65 -0.83
C GLU A 152 -2.32 18.83 0.39
N ALA A 153 -3.26 18.24 1.14
CA ALA A 153 -2.94 17.34 2.25
C ALA A 153 -2.19 16.10 1.75
N PHE A 154 -2.69 15.47 0.67
CA PHE A 154 -2.02 14.33 0.05
C PHE A 154 -0.64 14.69 -0.50
N LYS A 155 -0.48 15.82 -1.20
CA LYS A 155 0.82 16.28 -1.70
C LYS A 155 1.82 16.53 -0.56
N ALA A 156 1.37 17.12 0.54
CA ALA A 156 2.20 17.35 1.72
C ALA A 156 2.66 16.02 2.35
N TRP A 157 1.73 15.09 2.58
CA TRP A 157 2.02 13.74 3.04
C TRP A 157 3.03 13.04 2.11
N ARG A 158 2.75 13.00 0.81
CA ARG A 158 3.60 12.37 -0.21
C ARG A 158 5.03 12.88 -0.19
N ARG A 159 5.23 14.21 -0.17
CA ARG A 159 6.58 14.80 -0.13
C ARG A 159 7.33 14.40 1.15
N SER A 160 6.64 14.41 2.29
CA SER A 160 7.23 14.04 3.58
C SER A 160 7.66 12.58 3.60
N ILE A 161 6.76 11.68 3.18
CA ILE A 161 6.98 10.23 3.21
C ILE A 161 8.05 9.78 2.21
N ILE A 162 8.06 10.31 0.97
CA ILE A 162 9.14 10.01 0.01
C ILE A 162 10.50 10.43 0.57
N ARG A 163 10.62 11.62 1.17
CA ARG A 163 11.88 12.06 1.78
C ARG A 163 12.33 11.10 2.88
N ARG A 164 11.41 10.71 3.76
CA ARG A 164 11.68 9.79 4.87
C ARG A 164 12.12 8.41 4.38
N LEU A 165 11.36 7.80 3.46
CA LEU A 165 11.66 6.46 2.93
C LEU A 165 13.00 6.41 2.21
N VAL A 166 13.31 7.40 1.36
CA VAL A 166 14.62 7.48 0.69
C VAL A 166 15.77 7.57 1.71
N GLY A 167 15.62 8.38 2.76
CA GLY A 167 16.68 8.55 3.76
C GLY A 167 16.90 7.33 4.64
N MET A 168 15.84 6.58 4.96
CA MET A 168 15.90 5.47 5.92
C MET A 168 15.99 4.07 5.31
N TYR A 169 15.54 3.94 4.07
CA TYR A 169 15.48 2.69 3.31
C TYR A 169 16.04 2.94 1.91
N PRO A 170 17.31 3.38 1.79
CA PRO A 170 17.91 3.63 0.49
C PRO A 170 18.01 2.33 -0.33
N MET A 171 18.04 2.46 -1.64
CA MET A 171 18.28 1.35 -2.55
C MET A 171 19.70 0.78 -2.33
N ASP A 172 19.77 -0.50 -1.95
CA ASP A 172 21.00 -1.29 -1.92
C ASP A 172 20.95 -2.33 -3.04
N ARG A 173 21.91 -2.29 -3.97
CA ARG A 173 21.94 -3.23 -5.11
C ARG A 173 22.24 -4.67 -4.69
N ALA A 174 22.91 -4.88 -3.55
CA ALA A 174 23.17 -6.22 -3.02
C ALA A 174 21.93 -6.81 -2.34
N ALA A 175 21.04 -5.96 -1.82
CA ALA A 175 19.81 -6.33 -1.16
C ALA A 175 18.63 -5.44 -1.62
N PRO A 176 18.20 -5.54 -2.89
CA PRO A 176 17.28 -4.57 -3.51
C PRO A 176 15.91 -4.50 -2.83
N ALA A 177 15.47 -5.57 -2.16
CA ALA A 177 14.24 -5.54 -1.37
C ALA A 177 14.35 -4.59 -0.15
N GLY A 178 15.53 -4.47 0.45
CA GLY A 178 15.76 -3.78 1.72
C GLY A 178 15.15 -4.52 2.92
N ARG A 179 15.27 -3.92 4.11
CA ARG A 179 14.68 -4.46 5.36
C ARG A 179 13.16 -4.21 5.43
N PRO A 180 12.41 -4.95 6.27
CA PRO A 180 10.99 -4.70 6.53
C PRO A 180 10.68 -3.25 6.93
N VAL A 181 9.55 -2.72 6.46
CA VAL A 181 9.12 -1.33 6.70
C VAL A 181 7.86 -1.34 7.56
N PRO A 182 7.85 -0.73 8.75
CA PRO A 182 6.63 -0.64 9.56
C PRO A 182 5.63 0.31 8.89
N ARG A 183 4.35 -0.06 8.91
CA ARG A 183 3.25 0.80 8.41
C ARG A 183 3.22 2.19 9.09
N SER A 184 3.55 2.24 10.38
CA SER A 184 3.62 3.49 11.15
C SER A 184 4.60 4.52 10.59
N LEU A 185 5.59 4.09 9.80
CA LEU A 185 6.54 5.00 9.15
C LEU A 185 5.86 6.00 8.20
N LEU A 186 4.67 5.64 7.69
CA LEU A 186 3.84 6.49 6.84
C LEU A 186 3.08 7.58 7.61
N ASN A 187 3.07 7.55 8.94
CA ASN A 187 2.52 8.62 9.76
C ASN A 187 3.56 9.76 9.90
N PRO A 188 3.29 10.99 9.45
CA PRO A 188 4.22 12.10 9.60
C PRO A 188 4.69 12.35 11.04
N GLY A 189 3.86 12.09 12.05
CA GLY A 189 4.20 12.23 13.46
C GLY A 189 5.02 11.09 14.07
N TYR A 190 5.27 10.00 13.33
CA TYR A 190 6.07 8.88 13.81
C TYR A 190 7.56 9.25 13.90
N VAL A 191 8.17 8.93 15.04
CA VAL A 191 9.61 9.10 15.30
C VAL A 191 10.31 7.74 15.13
N PRO A 192 11.07 7.53 14.05
CA PRO A 192 11.62 6.21 13.75
C PRO A 192 12.86 5.88 14.59
N SER A 193 12.99 4.61 14.95
CA SER A 193 14.22 4.00 15.49
C SER A 193 14.15 2.49 15.24
N PRO A 194 15.28 1.76 15.16
CA PRO A 194 15.25 0.32 14.93
C PRO A 194 14.36 -0.45 15.93
N GLU A 195 14.41 -0.09 17.21
CA GLU A 195 13.64 -0.72 18.28
C GLU A 195 12.14 -0.44 18.12
N MET A 196 11.78 0.81 17.81
CA MET A 196 10.39 1.21 17.56
C MET A 196 9.87 0.59 16.26
N ASP A 197 10.69 0.53 15.21
CA ASP A 197 10.32 -0.03 13.92
C ASP A 197 9.96 -1.52 14.11
N ASN A 198 10.84 -2.27 14.79
CA ASN A 198 10.63 -3.70 15.08
C ASN A 198 9.40 -3.92 15.94
N ARG A 199 9.20 -3.12 17.00
CA ARG A 199 8.01 -3.23 17.85
C ARG A 199 6.73 -2.98 17.07
N HIS A 200 6.71 -1.95 16.22
CA HIS A 200 5.53 -1.66 15.40
C HIS A 200 5.23 -2.74 14.36
N ILE A 201 6.25 -3.44 13.83
CA ILE A 201 6.07 -4.61 12.97
C ILE A 201 5.49 -5.77 13.79
N ALA A 202 6.07 -6.07 14.95
CA ALA A 202 5.61 -7.15 15.83
C ALA A 202 4.16 -6.93 16.27
N ASP A 203 3.82 -5.73 16.75
CA ASP A 203 2.46 -5.35 17.17
C ASP A 203 1.46 -5.46 16.01
N TYR A 204 1.88 -5.07 14.81
CA TYR A 204 1.05 -5.19 13.61
C TYR A 204 0.78 -6.66 13.27
N LEU A 205 1.81 -7.49 13.20
CA LEU A 205 1.66 -8.92 12.89
C LEU A 205 0.82 -9.66 13.93
N ALA A 206 1.06 -9.40 15.22
CA ALA A 206 0.30 -10.01 16.32
C ALA A 206 -1.18 -9.59 16.33
N GLY A 207 -1.52 -8.43 15.76
CA GLY A 207 -2.89 -7.96 15.62
C GLY A 207 -3.67 -8.55 14.44
N LEU A 208 -3.01 -9.24 13.52
CA LEU A 208 -3.66 -9.85 12.35
C LEU A 208 -4.48 -11.07 12.74
N ASN A 209 -5.64 -11.23 12.12
CA ASN A 209 -6.53 -12.37 12.32
C ASN A 209 -6.59 -13.21 11.03
N TRP A 210 -5.71 -14.20 10.90
CA TRP A 210 -5.65 -15.05 9.71
C TRP A 210 -6.86 -15.97 9.57
N GLN A 211 -7.61 -16.22 10.64
CA GLN A 211 -8.82 -17.05 10.60
C GLN A 211 -9.98 -16.33 9.89
N THR A 212 -10.06 -15.00 9.98
CA THR A 212 -11.12 -14.21 9.31
C THR A 212 -10.65 -13.51 8.05
N ASN A 213 -9.34 -13.28 7.88
CA ASN A 213 -8.78 -12.63 6.71
C ASN A 213 -8.38 -13.66 5.65
N ARG A 214 -9.21 -13.76 4.59
CA ARG A 214 -9.00 -14.73 3.50
C ARG A 214 -7.71 -14.53 2.69
N PHE A 215 -7.06 -13.38 2.80
CA PHE A 215 -5.85 -13.03 2.07
C PHE A 215 -4.57 -13.38 2.84
N LEU A 216 -4.68 -13.79 4.10
CA LEU A 216 -3.55 -14.26 4.90
C LEU A 216 -3.43 -15.79 4.80
N HIS A 217 -2.19 -16.28 4.75
CA HIS A 217 -1.93 -17.71 4.98
C HIS A 217 -1.98 -18.05 6.47
N SER A 218 -2.46 -19.24 6.84
CA SER A 218 -2.35 -19.71 8.23
C SER A 218 -0.87 -19.92 8.64
N PRO A 219 -0.55 -19.98 9.95
CA PRO A 219 0.78 -20.34 10.42
C PRO A 219 1.31 -21.64 9.80
N GLU A 220 0.47 -22.66 9.66
CA GLU A 220 0.80 -23.96 9.06
C GLU A 220 1.13 -23.80 7.57
N GLU A 221 0.27 -23.11 6.81
CA GLU A 221 0.49 -22.82 5.39
C GLU A 221 1.80 -22.03 5.18
N LEU A 222 2.15 -21.13 6.11
CA LEU A 222 3.41 -20.38 6.09
C LEU A 222 4.62 -21.30 6.30
N LYS A 223 4.59 -22.17 7.32
CA LYS A 223 5.66 -23.15 7.57
C LYS A 223 5.84 -24.10 6.40
N GLU A 224 4.76 -24.56 5.78
CA GLU A 224 4.79 -25.39 4.57
C GLU A 224 5.46 -24.68 3.38
N LYS A 225 5.32 -23.34 3.29
CA LYS A 225 6.01 -22.49 2.32
C LYS A 225 7.44 -22.12 2.74
N GLY A 226 7.98 -22.81 3.74
CA GLY A 226 9.34 -22.65 4.24
C GLY A 226 9.56 -21.41 5.09
N PHE A 227 8.51 -20.82 5.70
CA PHE A 227 8.66 -19.66 6.56
C PHE A 227 9.59 -19.97 7.74
N GLU A 228 10.58 -19.10 7.95
CA GLU A 228 11.58 -19.24 9.01
C GLU A 228 11.13 -18.48 10.26
N GLY A 229 11.37 -19.05 11.44
CA GLY A 229 10.90 -18.46 12.71
C GLY A 229 9.42 -18.73 12.96
N GLU A 230 8.81 -17.99 13.88
CA GLU A 230 7.41 -18.20 14.28
C GLU A 230 6.47 -17.22 13.54
N PRO A 231 5.49 -17.72 12.75
CA PRO A 231 4.53 -16.88 12.06
C PRO A 231 3.80 -15.91 12.99
N TYR A 232 3.47 -14.73 12.47
CA TYR A 232 2.81 -13.64 13.21
C TYR A 232 3.59 -13.10 14.41
N THR A 233 4.91 -13.35 14.45
CA THR A 233 5.87 -12.76 15.37
C THR A 233 7.00 -12.08 14.60
N PHE A 234 7.74 -11.16 15.23
CA PHE A 234 8.87 -10.44 14.62
C PHE A 234 10.01 -10.24 15.61
#